data_AF-A0A1I6CUY3-F1
#
_entry.id   AF-A0A1I6CUY3-F1
#
_cell.length_a   1.000
_cell.length_b   1.000
_cell.length_c   1.000
_cell.angle_alpha   90.00
_cell.angle_beta   90.00
_cell.angle_gamma   90.00
#
_symmetry.space_group_name_H-M   'P 1'
#
loop_
_entity.id
_entity.type
_entity.pdbx_description
1 polymer ?
#
loop_
_entity_poly.entity_id
_entity_poly.type
_entity_poly.pdbx_seq_one_letter_code
_entity_poly.pdbx_strand_id
1 'polypeptide(L)'
;MIMYTSGYANRSSKLAAIKGNSAQANTAGDSTGLISEVVYREDQPMMTQLLLLPLLQQLGQQSRWQLWLTPQQKLSRQWVQASGLPLTKLMQISQLSPDDTLESMIRALRTGNYSVVIGWHADDLTDDEHRRLVQAAEKGNAMGFVMRPVRSDSHATRQLSGLKIHSNFYH
;
A
#
# COMPACT_ATOMS: atom_id res chain seq x y z
N MET A 1 44.35 23.35 58.14
CA MET A 1 42.89 23.31 58.42
C MET A 1 42.43 24.70 58.81
N ILE A 2 41.85 25.43 57.85
CA ILE A 2 40.85 26.50 58.09
C ILE A 2 40.05 26.60 56.80
N MET A 3 38.78 26.28 56.93
CA MET A 3 37.70 26.36 55.95
C MET A 3 37.07 27.77 55.97
N TYR A 4 36.03 27.96 55.16
CA TYR A 4 35.09 29.08 55.03
C TYR A 4 35.40 30.04 53.87
N THR A 5 34.47 30.58 53.07
CA THR A 5 33.12 30.23 52.59
C THR A 5 32.66 31.43 51.73
N SER A 6 31.89 31.16 50.67
CA SER A 6 30.85 32.02 50.08
C SER A 6 31.20 33.37 49.44
N GLY A 7 30.52 33.66 48.32
CA GLY A 7 30.27 35.03 47.87
C GLY A 7 30.22 35.23 46.37
N TYR A 8 29.04 35.05 45.77
CA TYR A 8 28.71 35.37 44.38
C TYR A 8 28.83 36.88 44.06
N ALA A 9 29.36 37.24 42.87
CA ALA A 9 28.88 38.40 42.13
C ALA A 9 29.25 38.33 40.62
N ASN A 10 28.18 38.16 39.86
CA ASN A 10 27.97 38.32 38.43
C ASN A 10 28.59 39.60 37.83
N ARG A 11 29.28 39.48 36.69
CA ARG A 11 29.35 40.57 35.70
C ARG A 11 29.26 40.04 34.27
N SER A 12 28.16 40.40 33.64
CA SER A 12 27.81 40.15 32.24
C SER A 12 28.89 40.57 31.25
N SER A 13 29.16 39.70 30.28
CA SER A 13 29.60 40.11 28.95
C SER A 13 28.56 39.62 27.93
N LYS A 14 27.87 40.59 27.33
CA LYS A 14 27.01 40.40 26.16
C LYS A 14 27.84 39.83 25.02
N LEU A 15 27.47 38.67 24.50
CA LEU A 15 27.86 38.23 23.17
C LEU A 15 26.60 38.10 22.33
N ALA A 16 26.68 38.72 21.16
CA ALA A 16 25.59 39.03 20.26
C ALA A 16 24.90 37.77 19.74
N ALA A 17 23.58 37.89 19.56
CA ALA A 17 22.72 36.91 18.92
C ALA A 17 23.23 36.59 17.50
N ILE A 18 23.74 35.38 17.32
CA ILE A 18 23.84 34.77 16.00
C ILE A 18 22.45 34.19 15.74
N LYS A 19 21.72 34.84 14.83
CA LYS A 19 20.44 34.39 14.30
C LYS A 19 20.55 32.91 13.94
N GLY A 20 19.72 32.10 14.60
CA GLY A 20 19.47 30.73 14.19
C GLY A 20 18.84 30.75 12.80
N ASN A 21 19.68 30.63 11.77
CA ASN A 21 19.26 29.98 10.54
C ASN A 21 19.32 28.48 10.81
N SER A 22 18.43 27.98 11.66
CA SER A 22 17.88 26.64 11.45
C SER A 22 17.03 26.73 10.19
N ALA A 23 17.71 26.83 9.04
CA ALA A 23 17.17 26.36 7.79
C ALA A 23 16.98 24.87 8.01
N GLN A 24 15.81 24.54 8.55
CA GLN A 24 15.27 23.21 8.55
C GLN A 24 15.11 22.88 7.07
N ALA A 25 16.18 22.33 6.50
CA ALA A 25 16.09 21.51 5.31
C ALA A 25 15.12 20.40 5.70
N ASN A 26 13.84 20.63 5.41
CA ASN A 26 12.94 19.54 5.08
C ASN A 26 13.62 18.84 3.90
N THR A 27 14.51 17.89 4.23
CA THR A 27 14.81 16.78 3.35
C THR A 27 13.44 16.27 2.92
N ALA A 28 13.17 16.41 1.62
CA ALA A 28 11.97 15.90 0.98
C ALA A 28 11.59 14.58 1.66
N GLY A 29 10.49 14.58 2.42
CA GLY A 29 9.96 13.35 2.94
C GLY A 29 9.63 12.52 1.71
N ASP A 30 10.34 11.40 1.52
CA ASP A 30 10.07 10.47 0.43
C ASP A 30 8.56 10.22 0.39
N SER A 31 7.89 10.83 -0.58
CA SER A 31 6.49 10.60 -0.83
C SER A 31 6.40 9.20 -1.39
N THR A 32 6.22 8.22 -0.50
CA THR A 32 6.01 6.80 -0.84
C THR A 32 4.61 6.53 -1.38
N GLY A 33 3.83 7.58 -1.64
CA GLY A 33 2.53 7.49 -2.28
C GLY A 33 2.68 6.93 -3.68
N LEU A 34 2.16 5.72 -3.90
CA LEU A 34 2.23 5.02 -5.17
C LEU A 34 0.93 4.28 -5.44
N ILE A 35 0.62 4.09 -6.71
CA ILE A 35 -0.49 3.26 -7.18
C ILE A 35 0.13 2.11 -7.97
N SER A 36 -0.30 0.89 -7.64
CA SER A 36 0.08 -0.31 -8.37
C SER A 36 -1.16 -1.08 -8.75
N GLU A 37 -1.25 -1.45 -10.01
CA GLU A 37 -2.21 -2.46 -10.46
C GLU A 37 -1.66 -3.85 -10.17
N VAL A 38 -2.51 -4.72 -9.65
CA VAL A 38 -2.17 -6.11 -9.34
C VAL A 38 -3.11 -6.99 -10.14
N VAL A 39 -2.57 -7.51 -11.24
CA VAL A 39 -3.27 -8.43 -12.11
C VAL A 39 -3.11 -9.85 -11.56
N TYR A 40 -4.21 -10.52 -11.25
CA TYR A 40 -4.21 -11.84 -10.64
C TYR A 40 -5.13 -12.81 -11.37
N ARG A 41 -4.80 -14.10 -11.34
CA ARG A 41 -5.68 -15.14 -11.87
C ARG A 41 -6.54 -15.69 -10.73
N GLU A 42 -7.84 -15.80 -10.95
CA GLU A 42 -8.79 -16.25 -9.90
C GLU A 42 -8.58 -17.72 -9.50
N ASP A 43 -8.01 -18.55 -10.37
CA ASP A 43 -7.67 -19.94 -10.10
C ASP A 43 -6.32 -20.11 -9.37
N GLN A 44 -5.51 -19.04 -9.25
CA GLN A 44 -4.23 -19.06 -8.52
C GLN A 44 -4.10 -17.88 -7.54
N PRO A 45 -5.03 -17.73 -6.58
CA PRO A 45 -5.01 -16.62 -5.62
C PRO A 45 -3.80 -16.65 -4.68
N MET A 46 -3.20 -17.83 -4.46
CA MET A 46 -2.07 -18.02 -3.56
C MET A 46 -0.83 -17.21 -3.99
N MET A 47 -0.58 -17.05 -5.30
CA MET A 47 0.59 -16.32 -5.79
C MET A 47 0.52 -14.83 -5.44
N THR A 48 -0.63 -14.21 -5.71
CA THR A 48 -0.87 -12.81 -5.37
C THR A 48 -0.79 -12.56 -3.88
N GLN A 49 -1.27 -13.52 -3.08
CA GLN A 49 -1.20 -13.45 -1.64
C GLN A 49 0.25 -13.49 -1.12
N LEU A 50 1.11 -14.37 -1.67
CA LEU A 50 2.51 -14.48 -1.28
C LEU A 50 3.33 -13.22 -1.61
N LEU A 51 3.01 -12.57 -2.73
CA LEU A 51 3.69 -11.33 -3.15
C LEU A 51 3.28 -10.12 -2.32
N LEU A 52 1.98 -9.96 -2.05
CA LEU A 52 1.48 -8.80 -1.32
C LEU A 52 1.71 -8.91 0.19
N LEU A 53 1.68 -10.12 0.76
CA LEU A 53 1.65 -10.28 2.21
C LEU A 53 2.85 -9.67 2.94
N PRO A 54 4.13 -9.88 2.53
CA PRO A 54 5.27 -9.28 3.19
C PRO A 54 5.21 -7.75 3.20
N LEU A 55 4.73 -7.15 2.12
CA LEU A 55 4.55 -5.70 2.03
C LEU A 55 3.43 -5.23 2.97
N LEU A 56 2.30 -5.93 3.00
CA LEU A 56 1.21 -5.60 3.91
C LEU A 56 1.63 -5.75 5.38
N GLN A 57 2.45 -6.75 5.72
CA GLN A 57 3.04 -6.87 7.06
C GLN A 57 3.92 -5.67 7.40
N GLN A 58 4.79 -5.24 6.47
CA GLN A 58 5.65 -4.07 6.66
C GLN A 58 4.83 -2.79 6.85
N LEU A 59 3.81 -2.56 6.00
CA LEU A 59 2.91 -1.41 6.12
C LEU A 59 2.02 -1.50 7.37
N GLY A 60 1.84 -2.69 7.93
CA GLY A 60 1.11 -2.94 9.16
C GLY A 60 1.87 -2.55 10.43
N GLN A 61 3.21 -2.42 10.34
CA GLN A 61 4.02 -1.84 11.41
C GLN A 61 3.85 -0.31 11.51
N GLN A 62 3.35 0.33 10.45
CA GLN A 62 2.99 1.73 10.51
C GLN A 62 1.78 1.92 11.44
N SER A 63 1.74 3.02 12.17
CA SER A 63 0.61 3.32 13.07
C SER A 63 -0.67 3.78 12.34
N ARG A 64 -0.89 3.32 11.11
CA ARG A 64 -1.92 3.75 10.16
C ARG A 64 -2.81 2.57 9.76
N TRP A 65 -4.00 2.87 9.26
CA TRP A 65 -4.98 1.85 8.90
C TRP A 65 -4.63 1.15 7.57
N GLN A 66 -5.05 -0.10 7.43
CA GLN A 66 -5.09 -0.81 6.14
C GLN A 66 -6.55 -0.96 5.71
N LEU A 67 -6.91 -0.42 4.55
CA LEU A 67 -8.28 -0.46 4.05
C LEU A 67 -8.43 -1.46 2.91
N TRP A 68 -9.43 -2.32 3.03
CA TRP A 68 -9.78 -3.33 2.05
C TRP A 68 -11.21 -3.07 1.54
N LEU A 69 -11.34 -2.72 0.26
CA LEU A 69 -12.60 -2.52 -0.45
C LEU A 69 -12.89 -3.77 -1.30
N THR A 70 -13.60 -4.72 -0.73
CA THR A 70 -13.77 -6.08 -1.28
C THR A 70 -15.24 -6.34 -1.62
N PRO A 71 -15.66 -6.30 -2.89
CA PRO A 71 -17.08 -6.41 -3.24
C PRO A 71 -17.68 -7.80 -2.97
N GLN A 72 -16.89 -8.87 -2.96
CA GLN A 72 -17.43 -10.25 -2.93
C GLN A 72 -16.88 -11.14 -1.80
N GLN A 73 -15.77 -10.78 -1.15
CA GLN A 73 -15.07 -11.67 -0.22
C GLN A 73 -15.01 -11.08 1.19
N LYS A 74 -15.44 -11.85 2.19
CA LYS A 74 -15.21 -11.51 3.61
C LYS A 74 -13.79 -11.86 3.99
N LEU A 75 -13.10 -10.96 4.66
CA LEU A 75 -11.75 -11.21 5.14
C LEU A 75 -11.80 -12.11 6.36
N SER A 76 -11.22 -13.31 6.27
CA SER A 76 -11.19 -14.24 7.39
C SER A 76 -10.29 -13.70 8.50
N ARG A 77 -10.83 -13.48 9.69
CA ARG A 77 -10.04 -13.06 10.86
C ARG A 77 -8.90 -14.03 11.17
N GLN A 78 -9.15 -15.32 11.04
CA GLN A 78 -8.12 -16.36 11.25
C GLN A 78 -6.98 -16.21 10.25
N TRP A 79 -7.31 -15.95 8.99
CA TRP A 79 -6.30 -15.72 7.95
C TRP A 79 -5.49 -14.46 8.23
N VAL A 80 -6.12 -13.35 8.63
CA VAL A 80 -5.42 -12.09 8.97
C VAL A 80 -4.41 -12.33 10.10
N GLN A 81 -4.84 -13.04 11.15
CA GLN A 81 -3.98 -13.38 12.27
C GLN A 81 -2.83 -14.31 11.88
N ALA A 82 -3.12 -15.39 11.14
CA ALA A 82 -2.10 -16.34 10.68
C ALA A 82 -1.09 -15.68 9.72
N SER A 83 -1.54 -14.66 8.99
CA SER A 83 -0.72 -13.90 8.04
C SER A 83 0.07 -12.76 8.70
N GLY A 84 -0.01 -12.59 10.03
CA GLY A 84 0.77 -11.57 10.75
C GLY A 84 0.34 -10.12 10.49
N LEU A 85 -0.88 -9.91 9.98
CA LEU A 85 -1.43 -8.57 9.73
C LEU A 85 -2.04 -7.96 11.01
N PRO A 86 -2.04 -6.63 11.16
CA PRO A 86 -2.52 -5.96 12.36
C PRO A 86 -4.05 -5.98 12.45
N LEU A 87 -4.61 -6.95 13.19
CA LEU A 87 -6.06 -7.13 13.34
C LEU A 87 -6.78 -5.88 13.88
N THR A 88 -6.09 -5.03 14.65
CA THR A 88 -6.64 -3.81 15.29
C THR A 88 -6.63 -2.59 14.39
N LYS A 89 -5.84 -2.58 13.32
CA LYS A 89 -5.70 -1.47 12.36
C LYS A 89 -6.06 -1.88 10.94
N LEU A 90 -6.92 -2.88 10.81
CA LEU A 90 -7.46 -3.33 9.54
C LEU A 90 -8.94 -2.96 9.46
N MET A 91 -9.33 -2.37 8.34
CA MET A 91 -10.71 -2.03 8.01
C MET A 91 -11.11 -2.71 6.71
N GLN A 92 -12.30 -3.31 6.70
CA GLN A 92 -12.90 -3.91 5.51
C GLN A 92 -14.26 -3.29 5.23
N ILE A 93 -14.51 -2.97 3.97
CA ILE A 93 -15.82 -2.55 3.46
C ILE A 93 -16.22 -3.53 2.36
N SER A 94 -17.36 -4.21 2.53
CA SER A 94 -17.72 -5.39 1.73
C SER A 94 -19.02 -5.29 0.92
N GLN A 95 -19.54 -4.08 0.71
CA GLN A 95 -20.80 -3.82 0.00
C GLN A 95 -20.72 -2.49 -0.74
N LEU A 96 -19.71 -2.36 -1.59
CA LEU A 96 -19.50 -1.14 -2.36
C LEU A 96 -19.82 -1.41 -3.83
N SER A 97 -20.50 -0.48 -4.49
CA SER A 97 -20.70 -0.57 -5.93
C SER A 97 -19.33 -0.45 -6.65
N PRO A 98 -19.17 -1.02 -7.86
CA PRO A 98 -17.96 -0.84 -8.65
C PRO A 98 -17.61 0.64 -8.87
N ASP A 99 -18.62 1.46 -9.17
CA ASP A 99 -18.48 2.91 -9.39
C ASP A 99 -17.99 3.63 -8.13
N ASP A 100 -18.48 3.24 -6.94
CA ASP A 100 -18.08 3.86 -5.68
C ASP A 100 -16.68 3.44 -5.22
N THR A 101 -16.16 2.32 -5.73
CA THR A 101 -14.89 1.72 -5.26
C THR A 101 -13.74 2.66 -5.51
N LEU A 102 -13.64 3.15 -6.74
CA LEU A 102 -12.57 4.05 -7.13
C LEU A 102 -12.62 5.38 -6.35
N GLU A 103 -13.80 6.00 -6.28
CA GLU A 103 -13.98 7.25 -5.54
C GLU A 103 -13.68 7.08 -4.05
N SER A 104 -14.05 5.94 -3.47
CA SER A 104 -13.73 5.61 -2.08
C SER A 104 -12.23 5.42 -1.87
N MET A 105 -11.53 4.79 -2.82
CA MET A 105 -10.06 4.69 -2.78
C MET A 105 -9.42 6.08 -2.80
N ILE A 106 -9.81 6.94 -3.73
CA ILE A 106 -9.27 8.31 -3.88
C ILE A 106 -9.45 9.09 -2.57
N ARG A 107 -10.65 9.03 -1.99
CA ARG A 107 -10.94 9.73 -0.71
C ARG A 107 -10.12 9.17 0.42
N ALA A 108 -10.06 7.85 0.57
CA ALA A 108 -9.32 7.19 1.64
C ALA A 108 -7.83 7.50 1.58
N LEU A 109 -7.19 7.31 0.42
CA LEU A 109 -5.79 7.62 0.19
C LEU A 109 -5.47 9.05 0.61
N ARG A 110 -6.27 10.01 0.15
CA ARG A 110 -6.07 11.45 0.41
C ARG A 110 -6.11 11.83 1.89
N THR A 111 -6.73 11.03 2.76
CA THR A 111 -6.84 11.37 4.20
C THR A 111 -5.51 11.30 4.96
N GLY A 112 -4.55 10.51 4.47
CA GLY A 112 -3.30 10.22 5.19
C GLY A 112 -3.44 9.25 6.36
N ASN A 113 -4.65 8.79 6.68
CA ASN A 113 -4.89 7.87 7.80
C ASN A 113 -4.56 6.40 7.49
N TYR A 114 -4.39 6.07 6.21
CA TYR A 114 -4.18 4.71 5.74
C TYR A 114 -2.75 4.53 5.22
N SER A 115 -2.05 3.46 5.63
CA SER A 115 -0.77 3.09 5.01
C SER A 115 -0.98 2.43 3.65
N VAL A 116 -2.10 1.71 3.50
CA VAL A 116 -2.48 1.05 2.25
C VAL A 116 -3.99 1.06 2.04
N VAL A 117 -4.41 1.22 0.80
CA VAL A 117 -5.79 1.05 0.35
C VAL A 117 -5.83 0.05 -0.80
N ILE A 118 -6.59 -1.03 -0.66
CA ILE A 118 -6.73 -2.10 -1.66
C ILE A 118 -8.17 -2.08 -2.15
N GLY A 119 -8.37 -1.99 -3.47
CA GLY A 119 -9.70 -2.05 -4.07
C GLY A 119 -9.72 -2.98 -5.28
N TRP A 120 -10.82 -3.71 -5.43
CA TRP A 120 -11.06 -4.55 -6.60
C TRP A 120 -11.83 -3.76 -7.65
N HIS A 121 -11.21 -3.55 -8.80
CA HIS A 121 -11.80 -2.86 -9.94
C HIS A 121 -11.51 -3.69 -11.19
N ALA A 122 -12.56 -4.19 -11.83
CA ALA A 122 -12.42 -5.19 -12.88
C ALA A 122 -12.08 -4.58 -14.26
N ASP A 123 -12.39 -3.30 -14.45
CA ASP A 123 -12.21 -2.61 -15.72
C ASP A 123 -10.87 -1.86 -15.74
N ASP A 124 -10.43 -1.43 -16.92
CA ASP A 124 -9.21 -0.64 -17.06
C ASP A 124 -9.44 0.78 -16.51
N LEU A 125 -8.44 1.30 -15.80
CA LEU A 125 -8.46 2.68 -15.35
C LEU A 125 -8.23 3.60 -16.53
N THR A 126 -9.05 4.64 -16.64
CA THR A 126 -8.75 5.76 -17.54
C THR A 126 -7.54 6.55 -17.01
N ASP A 127 -6.86 7.27 -17.89
CA ASP A 127 -5.73 8.13 -17.52
C ASP A 127 -6.11 9.17 -16.44
N ASP A 128 -7.37 9.64 -16.44
CA ASP A 128 -7.85 10.59 -15.44
C ASP A 128 -8.02 9.95 -14.07
N GLU A 129 -8.59 8.75 -14.01
CA GLU A 129 -8.77 7.96 -12.80
C GLU A 129 -7.43 7.57 -12.18
N HIS A 130 -6.50 7.08 -13.01
CA HIS A 130 -5.15 6.75 -12.58
C HIS A 130 -4.45 7.99 -12.00
N ARG A 131 -4.51 9.14 -12.68
CA ARG A 131 -3.91 10.40 -12.20
C ARG A 131 -4.49 10.84 -10.86
N ARG A 132 -5.81 10.75 -10.68
CA ARG A 132 -6.48 11.10 -9.41
C ARG A 132 -6.06 10.19 -8.27
N LEU A 133 -5.91 8.89 -8.52
CA LEU A 133 -5.41 7.93 -7.56
C LEU A 133 -3.97 8.26 -7.14
N VAL A 134 -3.07 8.49 -8.10
CA VAL A 134 -1.67 8.85 -7.83
C VAL A 134 -1.58 10.11 -6.99
N GLN A 135 -2.27 11.18 -7.39
CA GLN A 135 -2.29 12.43 -6.62
C GLN A 135 -2.84 12.23 -5.19
N ALA A 136 -3.85 11.38 -5.02
CA ALA A 136 -4.39 11.07 -3.70
C ALA A 136 -3.41 10.26 -2.85
N ALA A 137 -2.73 9.27 -3.44
CA ALA A 137 -1.70 8.46 -2.79
C ALA A 137 -0.50 9.30 -2.35
N GLU A 138 0.00 10.19 -3.21
CA GLU A 138 1.08 11.13 -2.89
C GLU A 138 0.69 12.06 -1.76
N LYS A 139 -0.49 12.70 -1.86
CA LYS A 139 -1.00 13.60 -0.81
C LYS A 139 -1.20 12.90 0.52
N GLY A 140 -1.64 11.65 0.49
CA GLY A 140 -1.82 10.81 1.66
C GLY A 140 -0.55 10.13 2.15
N ASN A 141 0.55 10.17 1.40
CA ASN A 141 1.70 9.29 1.58
C ASN A 141 1.28 7.81 1.82
N ALA A 142 0.43 7.28 0.96
CA ALA A 142 -0.21 5.96 1.11
C ALA A 142 -0.05 5.12 -0.16
N MET A 143 0.05 3.80 -0.01
CA MET A 143 0.09 2.90 -1.16
C MET A 143 -1.33 2.51 -1.59
N GLY A 144 -1.64 2.56 -2.88
CA GLY A 144 -2.89 2.08 -3.45
C GLY A 144 -2.66 0.83 -4.30
N PHE A 145 -3.45 -0.21 -4.07
CA PHE A 145 -3.47 -1.42 -4.90
C PHE A 145 -4.83 -1.57 -5.59
N VAL A 146 -4.79 -1.61 -6.92
CA VAL A 146 -5.98 -1.87 -7.74
C VAL A 146 -5.91 -3.32 -8.22
N MET A 147 -6.76 -4.16 -7.63
CA MET A 147 -6.79 -5.61 -7.87
C MET A 147 -7.65 -5.89 -9.09
N ARG A 148 -7.05 -6.51 -10.12
CA ARG A 148 -7.72 -6.84 -11.38
C ARG A 148 -7.67 -8.34 -11.66
N PRO A 149 -8.81 -9.03 -11.77
CA PRO A 149 -8.82 -10.41 -12.20
C PRO A 149 -8.48 -10.50 -13.69
N VAL A 150 -7.59 -11.41 -14.07
CA VAL A 150 -7.40 -11.81 -15.47
C VAL A 150 -8.67 -12.56 -15.89
N ARG A 151 -9.47 -11.94 -16.74
CA ARG A 151 -10.55 -12.65 -17.42
C ARG A 151 -9.89 -13.66 -18.35
N SER A 152 -9.91 -14.94 -17.97
CA SER A 152 -9.53 -16.00 -18.88
C SER A 152 -10.64 -16.09 -19.91
N ASP A 153 -10.48 -15.39 -21.03
CA ASP A 153 -11.36 -15.56 -22.18
C ASP A 153 -11.35 -17.05 -22.56
N SER A 154 -12.39 -17.74 -22.12
CA SER A 154 -12.56 -19.17 -22.36
C SER A 154 -13.10 -19.37 -23.77
N HIS A 155 -12.54 -18.71 -24.78
CA HIS A 155 -12.99 -18.80 -26.17
C HIS A 155 -11.92 -18.44 -27.21
N ALA A 156 -10.75 -19.10 -27.16
CA ALA A 156 -9.91 -19.37 -28.35
C ALA A 156 -8.88 -20.47 -27.99
N THR A 157 -9.17 -21.76 -28.11
CA THR A 157 -8.96 -22.47 -29.38
C THR A 157 -9.50 -23.89 -29.22
N ARG A 158 -10.71 -24.13 -29.71
CA ARG A 158 -11.17 -25.46 -30.11
C ARG A 158 -10.71 -25.67 -31.55
N GLN A 159 -9.40 -25.75 -31.78
CA GLN A 159 -8.83 -26.15 -33.08
C GLN A 159 -7.55 -26.96 -32.87
N LEU A 160 -7.77 -28.28 -32.81
CA LEU A 160 -7.03 -29.33 -33.51
C LEU A 160 -5.65 -28.94 -34.08
N SER A 161 -4.60 -29.48 -33.48
CA SER A 161 -3.44 -29.95 -34.24
C SER A 161 -2.92 -31.19 -33.53
N GLY A 162 -3.27 -32.34 -34.10
CA GLY A 162 -2.83 -33.64 -33.61
C GLY A 162 -1.32 -33.75 -33.69
N LEU A 163 -0.67 -33.95 -32.54
CA LEU A 163 0.62 -34.59 -32.53
C LEU A 163 0.38 -36.08 -32.82
N LYS A 164 0.41 -36.47 -34.11
CA LYS A 164 0.67 -37.86 -34.48
C LYS A 164 2.13 -38.14 -34.14
N ILE A 165 2.36 -38.75 -32.98
CA ILE A 165 3.67 -39.29 -32.63
C ILE A 165 3.85 -40.54 -33.49
N HIS A 166 4.52 -40.40 -34.63
CA HIS A 166 5.03 -41.55 -35.38
C HIS A 166 6.25 -42.09 -34.62
N SER A 167 6.04 -43.19 -33.90
CA SER A 167 7.09 -44.03 -33.34
C SER A 167 7.85 -44.68 -34.49
N ASN A 168 9.00 -44.13 -34.85
CA ASN A 168 9.95 -44.85 -35.70
C ASN A 168 10.69 -45.87 -34.83
N PHE A 169 10.15 -47.08 -34.77
CA PHE A 169 10.97 -48.28 -34.61
C PHE A 169 11.78 -48.46 -35.89
N TYR A 170 13.08 -48.28 -35.83
CA TYR A 170 14.01 -48.89 -36.78
C TYR A 170 14.78 -49.98 -36.05
N HIS A 171 14.48 -51.20 -36.47
CA HIS A 171 15.26 -52.44 -36.55
C HIS A 171 16.36 -52.73 -35.51
#